data_AF-A0A9D4GG89-F1
#
_entry.id   AF-A0A9D4GG89-F1
#
_cell.length_a   1.000
_cell.length_b   1.000
_cell.length_c   1.000
_cell.angle_alpha   90.00
_cell.angle_beta   90.00
_cell.angle_gamma   90.00
#
_symmetry.space_group_name_H-M   'P 1'
#
loop_
_entity.id
_entity.type
_entity.pdbx_description
1 polymer ?
#
loop_
_entity_poly.entity_id
_entity_poly.type
_entity_poly.pdbx_seq_one_letter_code
_entity_poly.pdbx_strand_id
1 'polypeptide(L)'
;MYVRRSFEEPPVHPEHVGVHESEVTFSVMECSSQRGKRKLVSSNGFTYVYKRFNPSKQTTIWRCSVRNKTSTCPAIVVPWVQSFVSNGSNHSHQAKPGIDKALVINTKDPRCKLDNY
;
A
#
# COMPACT_ATOMS: atom_id res chain seq x y z
N MET A 1 -32.15 50.12 6.12
CA MET A 1 -30.93 50.26 6.95
C MET A 1 -30.57 48.85 7.43
N TYR A 2 -29.46 48.27 6.97
CA TYR A 2 -29.04 46.91 7.37
C TYR A 2 -28.09 47.00 8.57
N VAL A 3 -28.41 46.30 9.65
CA VAL A 3 -27.57 46.19 10.85
C VAL A 3 -26.47 45.16 10.56
N ARG A 4 -25.20 45.59 10.53
CA ARG A 4 -24.04 44.69 10.45
C ARG A 4 -23.88 43.98 11.79
N ARG A 5 -23.98 42.66 11.79
CA ARG A 5 -23.59 41.79 12.92
C ARG A 5 -22.07 41.69 12.91
N SER A 6 -21.42 42.18 13.95
CA SER A 6 -19.98 41.95 14.20
C SER A 6 -19.80 40.48 14.60
N PHE A 7 -19.01 39.74 13.82
CA PHE A 7 -18.52 38.41 14.18
C PHE A 7 -17.02 38.61 14.39
N GLU A 8 -16.57 38.65 15.64
CA GLU A 8 -15.15 38.55 15.94
C GLU A 8 -14.72 37.11 15.66
N GLU A 9 -13.92 36.94 14.60
CA GLU A 9 -13.33 35.67 14.19
C GLU A 9 -12.27 35.27 15.23
N PRO A 10 -12.36 34.06 15.84
CA PRO A 10 -11.38 33.60 16.81
C PRO A 10 -10.03 33.30 16.14
N PRO A 11 -8.91 33.40 16.89
CA PRO A 11 -7.57 33.37 16.32
C PRO A 11 -7.24 32.02 15.68
N VAL A 12 -6.80 32.04 14.43
CA VAL A 12 -6.20 30.90 13.72
C VAL A 12 -4.94 30.45 14.46
N HIS A 13 -5.03 29.33 15.18
CA HIS A 13 -3.86 28.65 15.75
C HIS A 13 -2.99 28.07 14.61
N PRO A 14 -1.70 28.45 14.51
CA PRO A 14 -0.77 27.89 13.54
C PRO A 14 -0.04 26.70 14.16
N GLU A 15 -0.69 25.54 14.22
CA GLU A 15 -0.01 24.30 14.58
C GLU A 15 -0.55 23.10 13.80
N HIS A 16 -0.60 23.25 12.48
CA HIS A 16 -0.47 22.09 11.61
C HIS A 16 1.01 21.76 11.52
N VAL A 17 1.51 21.05 12.54
CA VAL A 17 2.77 20.31 12.46
C VAL A 17 2.67 19.47 11.19
N GLY A 18 3.46 19.84 10.19
CA GLY A 18 3.57 19.09 8.95
C GLY A 18 3.97 17.67 9.30
N VAL A 19 2.99 16.76 9.27
CA VAL A 19 3.27 15.33 9.22
C VAL A 19 4.00 15.15 7.90
N HIS A 20 5.33 15.03 7.97
CA HIS A 20 6.11 14.50 6.87
C HIS A 20 5.65 13.04 6.73
N GLU A 21 4.58 12.85 5.95
CA GLU A 21 4.10 11.55 5.54
C GLU A 21 5.23 10.96 4.70
N SER A 22 6.08 10.17 5.34
CA SER A 22 7.21 9.50 4.70
C SER A 22 6.68 8.79 3.47
N GLU A 23 7.08 9.24 2.29
CA GLU A 23 6.56 8.77 1.02
C GLU A 23 6.73 7.24 0.96
N VAL A 24 5.61 6.53 1.03
CA VAL A 24 5.62 5.08 1.14
C VAL A 24 6.03 4.52 -0.22
N THR A 25 7.26 4.03 -0.30
CA THR A 25 7.76 3.36 -1.50
C THR A 25 7.25 1.93 -1.60
N PHE A 26 7.11 1.46 -2.84
CA PHE A 26 6.63 0.13 -3.15
C PHE A 26 7.59 -0.57 -4.11
N SER A 27 7.87 -1.84 -3.86
CA SER A 27 8.78 -2.65 -4.68
C SER A 27 8.15 -4.01 -4.98
N VAL A 28 8.16 -4.39 -6.26
CA VAL A 28 7.75 -5.74 -6.67
C VAL A 28 8.94 -6.67 -6.43
N MET A 29 8.74 -7.69 -5.59
CA MET A 29 9.71 -8.75 -5.39
C MET A 29 9.21 -10.03 -6.05
N GLU A 30 9.94 -10.45 -7.07
CA GLU A 30 9.79 -11.75 -7.72
C GLU A 30 10.09 -12.88 -6.73
N CYS A 31 9.43 -14.02 -6.86
CA CYS A 31 9.68 -15.20 -6.03
C CYS A 31 9.62 -15.00 -4.51
N SER A 32 8.77 -14.10 -4.05
CA SER A 32 8.65 -13.73 -2.63
C SER A 32 7.49 -14.44 -1.91
N SER A 33 6.75 -15.30 -2.61
CA SER A 33 5.79 -16.23 -1.98
C SER A 33 6.38 -17.62 -1.80
N GLN A 34 5.83 -18.39 -0.84
CA GLN A 34 6.21 -19.80 -0.65
C GLN A 34 6.04 -20.66 -1.92
N ARG A 35 5.21 -20.21 -2.87
CA ARG A 35 4.97 -20.90 -4.16
C ARG A 35 5.69 -20.23 -5.34
N GLY A 36 6.70 -19.39 -5.09
CA GLY A 36 7.50 -18.74 -6.14
C GLY A 36 6.82 -17.57 -6.87
N LYS A 37 5.58 -17.22 -6.55
CA LYS A 37 4.90 -16.04 -7.12
C LYS A 37 5.46 -14.72 -6.59
N ARG A 38 5.40 -13.68 -7.42
CA ARG A 38 5.70 -12.29 -7.05
C ARG A 38 4.76 -11.71 -5.99
N LYS A 39 5.29 -10.78 -5.20
CA LYS A 39 4.53 -9.94 -4.27
C LYS A 39 4.98 -8.50 -4.41
N LEU A 40 4.07 -7.58 -4.12
CA LEU A 40 4.40 -6.19 -3.93
C LEU A 40 4.64 -5.94 -2.43
N VAL A 41 5.69 -5.20 -2.11
CA VAL A 41 6.05 -4.85 -0.73
C VAL A 41 6.11 -3.36 -0.60
N SER A 42 5.58 -2.88 0.51
CA SER A 42 5.58 -1.49 0.89
C SER A 42 6.62 -1.25 1.97
N SER A 43 7.32 -0.13 1.91
CA SER A 43 8.36 0.29 2.87
C SER A 43 7.86 0.35 4.32
N ASN A 44 6.57 0.63 4.52
CA ASN A 44 5.93 0.60 5.84
C ASN A 44 5.67 -0.81 6.41
N GLY A 45 6.04 -1.88 5.70
CA GLY A 45 5.92 -3.26 6.21
C GLY A 45 4.64 -4.00 5.81
N PHE A 46 3.89 -3.50 4.81
CA PHE A 46 2.77 -4.23 4.22
C PHE A 46 3.19 -5.03 2.99
N THR A 47 2.47 -6.12 2.73
CA THR A 47 2.70 -6.98 1.56
C THR A 47 1.40 -7.24 0.84
N TYR A 48 1.49 -7.34 -0.49
CA TYR A 48 0.36 -7.49 -1.37
C TYR A 48 0.62 -8.62 -2.37
N VAL A 49 -0.42 -9.39 -2.66
CA VAL A 49 -0.41 -10.45 -3.68
C VAL A 49 -1.15 -9.97 -4.92
N TYR A 50 -0.78 -10.53 -6.07
CA TYR A 50 -1.50 -10.32 -7.32
C TYR A 50 -3.00 -10.60 -7.12
N LYS A 51 -3.85 -9.64 -7.49
CA LYS A 51 -5.31 -9.83 -7.53
C LYS A 51 -5.76 -10.12 -8.94
N ARG A 52 -5.47 -9.21 -9.88
CA ARG A 52 -5.81 -9.32 -11.31
C ARG A 52 -5.11 -8.24 -12.13
N PHE A 53 -4.97 -8.48 -13.43
CA PHE A 53 -4.62 -7.45 -14.40
C PHE A 53 -5.87 -6.68 -14.82
N ASN A 54 -5.74 -5.37 -14.98
CA ASN A 54 -6.75 -4.49 -15.56
C ASN A 54 -6.30 -4.12 -16.99
N PRO A 55 -6.89 -4.72 -18.04
CA PRO A 55 -6.49 -4.46 -19.43
C PRO A 55 -6.69 -3.00 -19.84
N SER A 56 -7.80 -2.38 -19.42
CA SER A 56 -8.15 -1.01 -19.81
C SER A 56 -7.14 0.02 -19.29
N LYS A 57 -6.54 -0.24 -18.12
CA LYS A 57 -5.53 0.63 -17.52
C LYS A 57 -4.10 0.08 -17.67
N GLN A 58 -3.94 -1.05 -18.36
CA GLN A 58 -2.70 -1.81 -18.48
C GLN A 58 -1.92 -1.95 -17.15
N THR A 59 -2.64 -2.20 -16.05
CA THR A 59 -2.06 -2.17 -14.69
C THR A 59 -2.45 -3.39 -13.88
N THR A 60 -1.58 -3.83 -12.97
CA THR A 60 -1.86 -4.94 -12.07
C THR A 60 -2.44 -4.44 -10.75
N ILE A 61 -3.62 -4.93 -10.39
CA ILE A 61 -4.23 -4.65 -9.08
C ILE A 61 -3.63 -5.62 -8.06
N TRP A 62 -3.17 -5.07 -6.94
CA TRP A 62 -2.60 -5.81 -5.82
C TRP A 62 -3.52 -5.75 -4.61
N ARG A 63 -3.66 -6.86 -3.88
CA ARG A 63 -4.45 -6.91 -2.64
C ARG A 63 -3.56 -7.27 -1.47
N CYS A 64 -3.87 -6.80 -0.27
CA CYS A 64 -3.11 -7.20 0.90
C CYS A 64 -3.08 -8.72 1.07
N SER A 65 -1.93 -9.25 1.47
CA SER A 65 -1.69 -10.69 1.63
C SER A 65 -2.35 -11.26 2.90
N VAL A 66 -2.63 -10.42 3.89
CA VAL A 66 -3.17 -10.85 5.19
C VAL A 66 -4.62 -11.27 5.07
N ARG A 67 -4.85 -12.52 5.46
CA ARG A 67 -6.16 -13.17 5.56
C ARG A 67 -6.20 -13.87 6.91
N ASN A 68 -7.27 -13.65 7.66
CA ASN A 68 -7.59 -14.48 8.81
C ASN A 68 -8.75 -15.43 8.42
N LYS A 69 -9.17 -16.30 9.34
CA LYS A 69 -10.20 -17.32 9.06
C LYS A 69 -11.57 -16.72 8.74
N THR A 70 -11.87 -15.52 9.24
CA THR A 70 -13.21 -14.90 9.17
C THR A 70 -13.27 -13.69 8.23
N SER A 71 -12.14 -13.05 7.93
CA SER A 71 -12.05 -11.83 7.13
C SER A 71 -10.71 -11.70 6.39
N THR A 72 -10.76 -10.99 5.27
CA THR A 72 -9.59 -10.61 4.47
C THR A 72 -9.35 -9.12 4.64
N CYS A 73 -8.08 -8.71 4.73
CA CYS A 73 -7.75 -7.28 4.75
C CYS A 73 -8.28 -6.59 3.47
N PRO A 74 -9.05 -5.49 3.57
CA PRO A 74 -9.69 -4.86 2.43
C PRO A 74 -8.72 -4.03 1.57
N ALA A 75 -7.54 -3.70 2.10
CA ALA A 75 -6.55 -2.86 1.44
C ALA A 75 -6.15 -3.37 0.05
N ILE A 76 -6.29 -2.50 -0.95
CA ILE A 76 -5.95 -2.73 -2.35
C ILE A 76 -5.03 -1.60 -2.80
N VAL A 77 -4.02 -1.96 -3.58
CA VAL A 77 -3.06 -1.03 -4.18
C VAL A 77 -3.08 -1.19 -5.70
N VAL A 78 -3.12 -0.06 -6.40
CA VAL A 78 -3.12 0.00 -7.86
C VAL A 78 -1.95 0.89 -8.30
N PRO A 79 -1.04 0.40 -9.16
CA PRO A 79 -0.02 1.22 -9.79
C PRO A 79 -0.68 2.30 -10.67
N TRP A 80 -0.22 3.53 -10.51
CA TRP A 80 -0.68 4.72 -11.21
C TRP A 80 0.51 5.54 -11.71
N VAL A 81 0.80 5.42 -13.01
CA VAL A 81 1.85 6.16 -13.75
C VAL A 81 3.25 6.05 -13.13
N GLN A 82 3.53 6.74 -12.01
CA GLN A 82 4.80 6.74 -11.28
C GLN A 82 4.65 6.46 -9.78
N SER A 83 3.43 6.31 -9.28
CA SER A 83 3.14 6.05 -7.86
C SER A 83 2.18 4.86 -7.70
N PHE A 84 1.90 4.51 -6.45
CA PHE A 84 0.91 3.49 -6.11
C PHE A 84 -0.20 4.15 -5.32
N VAL A 85 -1.44 3.95 -5.78
CA VAL A 85 -2.63 4.51 -5.14
C VAL A 85 -3.33 3.40 -4.36
N SER A 86 -3.54 3.64 -3.07
CA SER A 86 -4.42 2.79 -2.26
C SER A 86 -5.88 3.10 -2.59
N ASN A 87 -6.78 2.13 -2.47
CA ASN A 87 -8.22 2.39 -2.67
C ASN A 87 -8.88 3.18 -1.52
N GLY A 88 -8.10 3.82 -0.64
CA GLY A 88 -8.58 4.50 0.57
C GLY A 88 -9.02 3.58 1.72
N SER A 89 -8.97 2.24 1.57
CA SER A 89 -9.29 1.32 2.66
C SER A 89 -8.06 1.06 3.53
N ASN A 90 -8.19 1.34 4.83
CA ASN A 90 -7.15 1.04 5.81
C ASN A 90 -6.93 -0.46 5.99
N HIS A 91 -5.71 -0.83 6.38
CA HIS A 91 -5.40 -2.18 6.80
C HIS A 91 -6.15 -2.52 8.09
N SER A 92 -6.71 -3.72 8.16
CA SER A 92 -7.34 -4.25 9.37
C SER A 92 -6.35 -4.96 10.30
N HIS A 93 -5.06 -4.69 10.13
CA HIS A 93 -3.98 -5.32 10.88
C HIS A 93 -2.75 -4.42 10.97
N GLN A 94 -1.92 -4.66 11.98
CA GLN A 94 -0.63 -3.99 12.16
C GLN A 94 0.33 -4.30 11.01
N ALA A 95 1.21 -3.33 10.70
CA ALA A 95 2.29 -3.54 9.76
C ALA A 95 3.36 -4.48 10.33
N LYS A 96 4.12 -5.13 9.46
CA LYS A 96 5.23 -6.01 9.86
C LYS A 96 6.55 -5.39 9.41
N PRO A 97 7.24 -4.63 10.28
CA PRO A 97 8.51 -4.03 9.92
C PRO A 97 9.56 -5.11 9.57
N GLY A 98 10.44 -4.82 8.61
CA GLY A 98 11.50 -5.73 8.17
C GLY A 98 11.04 -6.88 7.24
N ILE A 99 9.81 -6.83 6.74
CA ILE A 99 9.29 -7.87 5.84
C ILE A 99 10.00 -7.89 4.48
N ASP A 100 10.52 -6.76 4.05
CA ASP A 100 11.38 -6.59 2.89
C ASP A 100 12.61 -7.51 2.99
N LYS A 101 13.33 -7.45 4.12
CA LYS A 101 14.51 -8.27 4.39
C LYS A 101 14.19 -9.76 4.41
N ALA A 102 13.05 -10.14 5.01
CA ALA A 102 12.62 -11.54 5.08
C ALA A 102 12.28 -12.11 3.70
N LEU A 103 11.69 -11.30 2.81
CA LEU A 103 11.29 -11.75 1.47
C LEU A 103 12.47 -11.88 0.51
N VAL A 104 13.52 -11.07 0.68
CA VAL A 104 14.79 -11.21 -0.06
C VAL A 104 15.45 -12.57 0.17
N ILE A 105 15.25 -13.21 1.32
CA ILE A 105 15.78 -14.57 1.56
C ILE A 105 15.12 -15.58 0.62
N ASN A 106 13.83 -15.40 0.31
CA ASN A 106 13.07 -16.31 -0.52
C ASN A 106 13.39 -16.16 -2.02
N THR A 107 13.86 -14.99 -2.45
CA THR A 107 14.23 -14.75 -3.87
C THR A 107 15.50 -15.50 -4.29
N LYS A 108 16.28 -15.99 -3.33
CA LYS A 108 17.48 -16.82 -3.57
C LYS A 108 17.18 -18.32 -3.74
N ASP A 109 15.91 -18.75 -3.64
CA ASP A 109 15.53 -20.15 -3.86
C ASP A 109 15.69 -20.53 -5.35
N PRO A 110 16.45 -21.58 -5.70
CA PRO A 110 16.66 -22.01 -7.08
C PRO A 110 15.39 -22.51 -7.79
N ARG A 111 14.29 -22.72 -7.07
CA ARG A 111 12.95 -23.00 -7.63
C ARG A 111 12.21 -21.73 -8.06
N CYS A 112 12.82 -20.56 -7.87
CA CYS A 112 12.35 -19.30 -8.44
C CYS A 112 12.41 -19.34 -9.96
N LYS A 113 11.27 -19.60 -10.59
CA LYS A 113 11.08 -19.34 -12.02
C LYS A 113 10.34 -18.03 -12.14
N LEU A 114 10.89 -17.08 -12.91
CA LEU A 114 10.15 -15.89 -13.32
C LEU A 114 8.88 -16.37 -14.04
N ASP A 115 7.72 -16.11 -13.44
CA ASP A 115 6.44 -16.42 -14.07
C ASP A 115 6.26 -15.44 -15.25
N ASN A 116 6.42 -15.93 -16.48
CA ASN A 116 6.07 -15.18 -17.70
C ASN A 116 4.54 -15.06 -17.78
N TYR A 117 3.98 -13.94 -17.31
CA TYR A 117 2.55 -13.60 -17.46
C TYR A 117 2.38 -12.36 -18.34
#